data_AF-A0A3N6TXR1-F1
#
_entry.id   AF-A0A3N6TXR1-F1
#
_cell.length_a   1.000
_cell.length_b   1.000
_cell.length_c   1.000
_cell.angle_alpha   90.00
_cell.angle_beta   90.00
_cell.angle_gamma   90.00
#
_symmetry.space_group_name_H-M   'P 1'
#
loop_
_entity.id
_entity.type
_entity.pdbx_description
1 polymer ?
#
loop_
_entity_poly.entity_id
_entity_poly.type
_entity_poly.pdbx_seq_one_letter_code
_entity_poly.pdbx_strand_id
1 'polypeptide(L)'
;MRNYLKRASFGKLNFEGAFLENVNIGDRPSTCDTKGIIAAAITAVFALGKDTANYDYLFIDISRTPVCKWEGLAVTPVNWIISNNVGHKVWIWSHEFGPDLGFIIPKCY
;
A
#
# COMPACT_ATOMS: atom_id res chain seq x y z
N MET A 1 5.20 -2.89 9.15
CA MET A 1 3.76 -2.96 9.48
C MET A 1 3.44 -4.01 10.54
N ARG A 2 3.68 -5.31 10.29
CA ARG A 2 3.34 -6.40 11.24
C ARG A 2 3.83 -6.17 12.68
N ASN A 3 5.11 -5.82 12.87
CA ASN A 3 5.66 -5.52 14.21
C ASN A 3 5.02 -4.28 14.85
N TYR A 4 4.72 -3.25 14.05
CA TYR A 4 4.04 -2.04 14.54
C TYR A 4 2.62 -2.38 15.02
N LEU A 5 1.82 -3.07 14.21
CA LEU A 5 0.46 -3.49 14.56
C LEU A 5 0.43 -4.42 15.77
N LYS A 6 1.38 -5.35 15.87
CA LYS A 6 1.53 -6.22 17.05
C LYS A 6 1.79 -5.40 18.32
N ARG A 7 2.66 -4.39 18.26
CA ARG A 7 2.97 -3.52 19.40
C ARG A 7 1.79 -2.62 19.76
N ALA A 8 1.19 -1.95 18.77
CA ALA A 8 0.05 -1.05 18.97
C ALA A 8 -1.18 -1.75 19.55
N SER A 9 -1.41 -3.01 19.16
CA SER A 9 -2.51 -3.82 19.69
C SER A 9 -2.20 -4.53 21.01
N PHE A 10 -1.02 -4.32 21.62
CA PHE A 10 -0.55 -5.09 22.77
C PHE A 10 -0.63 -6.62 22.54
N GLY A 11 -0.36 -7.06 21.30
CA GLY A 11 -0.42 -8.47 20.90
C GLY A 11 -1.83 -9.03 20.72
N LYS A 12 -2.89 -8.21 20.83
CA LYS A 12 -4.29 -8.66 20.66
C LYS A 12 -4.70 -8.81 19.20
N LEU A 13 -4.00 -8.15 18.29
CA LEU A 13 -4.25 -8.26 16.85
C LEU A 13 -3.27 -9.26 16.24
N ASN A 14 -3.79 -10.31 15.61
CA ASN A 14 -3.00 -11.17 14.75
C ASN A 14 -3.06 -10.64 13.31
N PHE A 15 -1.89 -10.46 12.68
CA PHE A 15 -1.79 -9.96 11.32
C PHE A 15 -0.92 -10.90 10.49
N GLU A 16 -1.54 -11.57 9.53
CA GLU A 16 -0.92 -12.53 8.63
C GLU A 16 -0.85 -11.95 7.22
N GLY A 17 0.03 -12.51 6.39
CA GLY A 17 0.23 -12.00 5.03
C GLY A 17 1.57 -12.40 4.43
N ALA A 18 1.68 -12.17 3.12
CA ALA A 18 2.93 -12.31 2.38
C ALA A 18 3.60 -10.94 2.22
N PHE A 19 4.92 -10.91 2.34
CA PHE A 19 5.72 -9.75 1.95
C PHE A 19 6.50 -10.11 0.70
N LEU A 20 6.32 -9.33 -0.37
CA LEU A 20 7.01 -9.52 -1.63
C LEU A 20 7.93 -8.32 -1.86
N GLU A 21 9.20 -8.61 -2.11
CA GLU A 21 10.22 -7.59 -2.38
C GLU A 21 10.70 -7.72 -3.82
N ASN A 22 11.19 -6.61 -4.38
CA ASN A 22 11.76 -6.58 -5.74
C ASN A 22 10.80 -7.10 -6.83
N VAL A 23 9.49 -6.86 -6.65
CA VAL A 23 8.47 -7.20 -7.65
C VAL A 23 8.57 -6.24 -8.83
N ASN A 24 8.82 -6.78 -10.02
CA ASN A 24 8.79 -5.98 -11.25
C ASN A 24 7.33 -5.76 -11.68
N ILE A 25 6.87 -4.52 -11.62
CA ILE A 25 5.52 -4.11 -12.04
C ILE A 25 5.52 -3.42 -13.42
N GLY A 26 6.62 -3.53 -14.16
CA GLY A 26 6.78 -2.92 -15.48
C GLY A 26 7.48 -1.56 -15.45
N ASP A 27 7.41 -0.86 -16.59
CA ASP A 27 8.09 0.40 -16.80
C ASP A 27 7.53 1.52 -15.93
N ARG A 28 8.41 2.48 -15.60
CA ARG A 28 8.03 3.69 -14.87
C ARG A 28 7.03 4.50 -15.70
N PRO A 29 5.83 4.80 -15.18
CA PRO A 29 4.81 5.48 -15.96
C PRO A 29 5.20 6.94 -16.26
N SER A 30 4.82 7.42 -17.44
CA SER A 30 5.06 8.80 -17.89
C SER A 30 4.09 9.82 -17.27
N THR A 31 2.97 9.36 -16.71
CA THR A 31 1.98 10.13 -15.97
C THR A 31 1.68 9.46 -14.64
N CYS A 32 1.07 10.18 -13.70
CA CYS A 32 0.63 9.57 -12.44
C CYS A 32 -0.72 8.86 -12.62
N ASP A 33 -0.68 7.65 -13.17
CA ASP A 33 -1.85 6.76 -13.24
C ASP A 33 -1.83 5.76 -12.09
N THR A 34 -2.44 6.15 -10.97
CA THR A 34 -2.58 5.28 -9.79
C THR A 34 -3.31 3.98 -10.13
N LYS A 35 -4.35 4.00 -10.98
CA LYS A 35 -5.11 2.79 -11.32
C LYS A 35 -4.26 1.82 -12.13
N GLY A 36 -3.50 2.33 -13.09
CA GLY A 36 -2.53 1.54 -13.86
C GLY A 36 -1.45 0.91 -12.99
N ILE A 37 -0.90 1.66 -12.03
CA ILE A 37 0.10 1.15 -11.07
C ILE A 37 -0.45 -0.03 -10.27
N ILE A 38 -1.67 0.10 -9.77
CA ILE A 38 -2.34 -0.97 -9.01
C ILE A 38 -2.56 -2.21 -9.87
N ALA A 39 -3.13 -2.03 -11.06
CA ALA A 39 -3.41 -3.15 -11.97
C ALA A 39 -2.13 -3.89 -12.36
N ALA A 40 -1.03 -3.16 -12.58
CA ALA A 40 0.27 -3.73 -12.86
C ALA A 40 0.83 -4.50 -11.65
N ALA A 41 0.69 -3.96 -10.43
CA ALA A 41 1.09 -4.66 -9.21
C ALA A 41 0.33 -5.97 -9.01
N ILE A 42 -1.00 -5.97 -9.18
CA ILE A 42 -1.84 -7.18 -9.08
C ILE A 42 -1.42 -8.22 -10.12
N THR A 43 -1.19 -7.79 -11.35
CA THR A 43 -0.74 -8.67 -12.45
C THR A 43 0.61 -9.30 -12.12
N ALA A 44 1.56 -8.52 -11.61
CA ALA A 44 2.89 -9.00 -11.24
C ALA A 44 2.82 -10.01 -10.07
N VAL A 45 1.98 -9.75 -9.07
CA VAL A 45 1.74 -10.68 -7.96
C VAL A 45 1.11 -11.99 -8.45
N PHE A 46 0.15 -11.91 -9.38
CA PHE A 46 -0.46 -13.08 -10.01
C PHE A 46 0.56 -13.93 -10.77
N ALA A 47 1.47 -13.30 -11.52
CA ALA A 47 2.55 -13.99 -12.21
C ALA A 47 3.53 -14.72 -11.27
N LEU A 48 3.62 -14.31 -10.00
CA LEU A 48 4.37 -15.00 -8.94
C LEU A 48 3.58 -16.13 -8.25
N GLY A 49 2.40 -16.48 -8.77
CA GLY A 49 1.54 -17.52 -8.21
C GLY A 49 0.84 -17.12 -6.91
N LYS A 50 0.64 -15.81 -6.70
CA LYS A 50 -0.08 -15.26 -5.54
C LYS A 50 -1.34 -14.54 -6.02
N ASP A 51 -2.44 -14.72 -5.32
CA ASP A 51 -3.68 -14.01 -5.62
C ASP A 51 -3.97 -12.99 -4.52
N THR A 52 -4.15 -11.72 -4.91
CA THR A 52 -4.48 -10.62 -3.99
C THR A 52 -5.87 -10.78 -3.38
N ALA A 53 -6.78 -11.54 -4.01
CA ALA A 53 -8.11 -11.83 -3.48
C ALA A 53 -8.09 -12.66 -2.18
N ASN A 54 -6.96 -13.29 -1.85
CA ASN A 54 -6.78 -14.01 -0.59
C ASN A 54 -6.43 -13.11 0.60
N TYR A 55 -6.39 -11.78 0.41
CA TYR A 55 -6.00 -10.83 1.44
C TYR A 55 -7.02 -9.70 1.56
N ASP A 56 -7.31 -9.29 2.80
CA ASP A 56 -8.23 -8.17 3.07
C ASP A 56 -7.63 -6.79 2.73
N TYR A 57 -6.30 -6.70 2.67
CA TYR A 57 -5.55 -5.47 2.43
C TYR A 57 -4.43 -5.69 1.43
N LEU A 58 -4.16 -4.67 0.61
CA LEU A 58 -3.01 -4.65 -0.30
C LEU A 58 -2.19 -3.39 -0.06
N PHE A 59 -0.91 -3.58 0.29
CA PHE A 59 0.05 -2.50 0.45
C PHE A 59 1.05 -2.56 -0.71
N ILE A 60 1.11 -1.50 -1.53
CA ILE A 60 2.01 -1.40 -2.67
C ILE A 60 3.01 -0.28 -2.38
N ASP A 61 4.31 -0.58 -2.41
CA ASP A 61 5.34 0.44 -2.31
C ASP A 61 6.17 0.47 -3.60
N ILE A 62 6.04 1.57 -4.34
CA ILE A 62 6.75 1.77 -5.59
C ILE A 62 7.94 2.69 -5.40
N SER A 63 8.91 2.60 -6.31
CA SER A 63 9.98 3.61 -6.35
C SER A 63 9.43 4.99 -6.65
N ARG A 64 9.95 6.00 -5.96
CA ARG A 64 9.54 7.40 -6.12
C ARG A 64 9.58 7.81 -7.59
N THR A 65 8.47 8.36 -8.08
CA THR A 65 8.36 8.93 -9.43
C THR A 65 8.24 10.45 -9.37
N PRO A 66 8.78 11.23 -10.33
CA PRO A 66 8.59 12.68 -10.37
C PRO A 66 7.15 13.06 -10.76
N VAL A 67 6.41 12.12 -11.38
CA VAL A 67 5.06 12.34 -11.89
C VAL A 67 4.02 12.21 -10.79
N CYS A 68 4.23 11.32 -9.81
CA CYS A 68 3.36 11.18 -8.64
C CYS A 68 3.91 11.98 -7.45
N LYS A 69 3.21 13.05 -7.07
CA LYS A 69 3.63 13.96 -5.99
C LYS A 69 3.16 13.54 -4.58
N TRP A 70 2.24 12.59 -4.49
CA TRP A 70 1.81 12.03 -3.20
C TRP A 70 2.88 11.13 -2.60
N GLU A 71 2.91 11.03 -1.28
CA GLU A 71 3.79 10.13 -0.52
C GLU A 71 3.09 8.81 -0.15
N GLY A 72 1.80 8.93 0.16
CA GLY A 72 0.86 7.84 0.40
C GLY A 72 -0.48 8.14 -0.26
N LEU A 73 -1.25 7.09 -0.57
CA LEU A 73 -2.61 7.18 -1.06
C LEU A 73 -3.40 5.94 -0.67
N ALA A 74 -4.49 6.11 0.08
CA ALA A 74 -5.56 5.12 0.26
C ALA A 74 -6.59 5.20 -0.89
N VAL A 75 -7.04 4.05 -1.40
CA VAL A 75 -7.94 3.96 -2.57
C VAL A 75 -9.33 3.46 -2.20
N THR A 76 -10.19 4.34 -1.70
CA THR A 76 -11.56 3.94 -1.29
C THR A 76 -12.48 3.62 -2.49
N PRO A 77 -13.43 2.67 -2.36
CA PRO A 77 -13.77 1.87 -1.17
C PRO A 77 -12.94 0.57 -1.03
N VAL A 78 -11.82 0.45 -1.75
CA VAL A 78 -11.00 -0.77 -1.76
C VAL A 78 -9.91 -0.62 -0.70
N ASN A 79 -9.57 -1.70 0.00
CA ASN A 79 -8.62 -1.67 1.11
C ASN A 79 -7.14 -1.62 0.67
N TRP A 80 -6.81 -0.68 -0.22
CA TRP A 80 -5.56 -0.62 -0.96
C TRP A 80 -4.79 0.66 -0.65
N ILE A 81 -3.53 0.49 -0.25
CA ILE A 81 -2.65 1.56 0.18
C ILE A 81 -1.41 1.56 -0.69
N ILE A 82 -1.10 2.71 -1.29
CA ILE A 82 0.09 2.90 -2.12
C ILE A 82 1.02 3.91 -1.48
N SER A 83 2.32 3.62 -1.49
CA SER A 83 3.38 4.55 -1.11
C SER A 83 4.48 4.64 -2.17
N ASN A 84 5.27 5.71 -2.14
CA ASN A 84 6.29 6.01 -3.15
C ASN A 84 7.74 5.88 -2.63
N ASN A 85 7.99 4.98 -1.67
CA ASN A 85 9.30 4.69 -1.10
C ASN A 85 10.09 5.91 -0.58
N VAL A 86 9.41 6.94 -0.03
CA VAL A 86 10.08 8.10 0.62
C VAL A 86 10.76 7.78 1.96
N GLY A 87 10.89 6.49 2.32
CA GLY A 87 11.64 6.05 3.50
C GLY A 87 10.84 5.91 4.79
N HIS A 88 9.56 6.29 4.80
CA HIS A 88 8.69 6.24 6.00
C HIS A 88 7.55 5.22 5.87
N LYS A 89 7.79 4.06 5.23
CA LYS A 89 6.76 3.07 4.84
C LYS A 89 5.74 2.75 5.93
N VAL A 90 6.21 2.45 7.15
CA VAL A 90 5.32 2.09 8.27
C VAL A 90 4.46 3.28 8.72
N TRP A 91 5.02 4.49 8.75
CA TRP A 91 4.27 5.69 9.12
C TRP A 91 3.23 6.04 8.07
N ILE A 92 3.61 6.04 6.78
CA ILE A 92 2.69 6.29 5.66
C ILE A 92 1.57 5.26 5.65
N TRP A 93 1.89 3.97 5.72
CA TRP A 93 0.85 2.95 5.71
C TRP A 93 -0.06 3.06 6.92
N SER A 94 0.45 3.44 8.10
CA SER A 94 -0.39 3.67 9.27
C SER A 94 -1.27 4.92 9.13
N HIS A 95 -0.77 5.96 8.44
CA HIS A 95 -1.54 7.16 8.09
C HIS A 95 -2.69 6.80 7.15
N GLU A 96 -2.41 6.06 6.08
CA GLU A 96 -3.41 5.67 5.07
C GLU A 96 -4.39 4.57 5.54
N PHE A 97 -4.02 3.77 6.55
CA PHE A 97 -4.86 2.69 7.08
C PHE A 97 -6.16 3.17 7.71
N GLY A 98 -6.18 4.37 8.32
CA GLY A 98 -7.40 4.96 8.85
C GLY A 98 -8.42 5.28 7.73
N PRO A 99 -8.04 6.08 6.72
CA PRO A 99 -8.85 6.35 5.53
C PRO A 99 -9.39 5.09 4.84
N ASP A 100 -8.56 4.04 4.75
CA ASP A 100 -8.93 2.74 4.18
C ASP A 100 -10.13 2.09 4.91
N LEU A 101 -10.21 2.28 6.23
CA LEU A 101 -11.32 1.86 7.08
C LEU A 101 -12.50 2.85 7.13
N GLY A 102 -12.47 3.90 6.30
CA GLY A 102 -13.48 4.96 6.30
C GLY A 102 -13.30 6.01 7.40
N PHE A 103 -12.19 6.01 8.13
CA PHE A 103 -11.86 7.07 9.09
C PHE A 103 -11.35 8.30 8.35
N ILE A 104 -12.13 9.37 8.38
CA ILE A 104 -11.75 10.65 7.78
C ILE A 104 -10.72 11.32 8.68
N ILE A 105 -9.47 11.43 8.21
CA ILE A 105 -8.45 12.23 8.88
C ILE A 105 -8.87 13.71 8.78
N PRO A 106 -9.09 14.42 9.90
CA PRO A 106 -9.33 15.86 9.85
C PRO A 106 -8.11 16.52 9.21
N LYS A 107 -8.32 17.47 8.29
CA LYS A 107 -7.21 18.24 7.72
C LYS A 107 -6.40 18.86 8.86
N CYS A 108 -5.14 18.46 9.01
CA CYS A 108 -4.20 19.21 9.82
C CYS A 108 -4.00 20.56 9.13
N TYR A 109 -4.43 21.64 9.80
CA TYR A 109 -4.13 23.02 9.41
C TYR A 109 -2.67 23.35 9.71
#